data_AF-A0A2P6NBY1-F1
#
_entry.id   AF-A0A2P6NBY1-F1
#
_cell.length_a   1.000
_cell.length_b   1.000
_cell.length_c   1.000
_cell.angle_alpha   90.00
_cell.angle_beta   90.00
_cell.angle_gamma   90.00
#
_symmetry.space_group_name_H-M   'P 1'
#
loop_
_entity.id
_entity.type
_entity.pdbx_description
1 polymer ?
#
loop_
_entity_poly.entity_id
_entity_poly.type
_entity_poly.pdbx_seq_one_letter_code
_entity_poly.pdbx_strand_id
1 'polypeptide(L)'
;MTGGRWEVEQGGKCYFCVISGGYVMIGTRPQKTSYEVVENENIPVESYATSPSRSFIKQHLGDKTLDEIDKKVRHIVEIRNKATSGPGKE
;
A
#
# COMPACT_ATOMS: atom_id res chain seq x y z
N MET A 1 -4.01 -4.02 -14.59
CA MET A 1 -3.46 -3.10 -13.55
C MET A 1 -3.78 -3.67 -12.17
N THR A 2 -2.80 -4.24 -11.48
CA THR A 2 -2.95 -4.84 -10.13
C THR A 2 -2.71 -3.80 -9.00
N GLY A 3 -3.03 -2.53 -9.24
CA GLY A 3 -2.92 -1.48 -8.24
C GLY A 3 -4.17 -1.37 -7.35
N GLY A 4 -4.03 -0.78 -6.17
CA GLY A 4 -5.13 -0.44 -5.27
C GLY A 4 -4.92 0.94 -4.65
N ARG A 5 -6.00 1.69 -4.42
CA ARG A 5 -5.95 3.03 -3.82
C ARG A 5 -7.07 3.15 -2.80
N TRP A 6 -6.71 3.53 -1.58
CA TRP A 6 -7.61 3.75 -0.46
C TRP A 6 -7.33 5.12 0.13
N GLU A 7 -8.39 5.88 0.41
CA GLU A 7 -8.26 7.24 0.92
C GLU A 7 -9.41 7.55 1.88
N VAL A 8 -9.12 8.33 2.91
CA VAL A 8 -10.14 8.80 3.85
C VAL A 8 -9.82 10.23 4.28
N GLU A 9 -10.85 11.06 4.40
CA GLU A 9 -10.73 12.43 4.90
C GLU A 9 -11.15 12.47 6.37
N GLN A 10 -10.24 12.93 7.24
CA GLN A 10 -10.46 13.05 8.68
C GLN A 10 -9.71 14.26 9.23
N GLY A 11 -10.39 15.10 10.02
CA GLY A 11 -9.77 16.24 10.69
C GLY A 11 -9.09 17.24 9.76
N GLY A 12 -9.64 17.46 8.56
CA GLY A 12 -9.07 18.37 7.56
C GLY A 12 -7.78 17.86 6.92
N LYS A 13 -7.52 16.55 6.97
CA LYS A 13 -6.45 15.86 6.25
C LYS A 13 -7.02 14.68 5.47
N CYS A 14 -6.35 14.33 4.38
CA CYS A 14 -6.62 13.12 3.61
C CYS A 14 -5.47 12.13 3.82
N TYR A 15 -5.79 10.98 4.41
CA TYR A 15 -4.87 9.85 4.59
C TYR A 15 -5.06 8.90 3.43
N PHE A 16 -3.98 8.41 2.84
CA PHE A 16 -4.04 7.54 1.68
C PHE A 16 -3.06 6.38 1.77
N CYS A 17 -3.43 5.29 1.09
CA CYS A 17 -2.57 4.17 0.78
C CYS A 17 -2.74 3.81 -0.70
N VAL A 18 -1.63 3.63 -1.42
CA VAL A 18 -1.61 3.27 -2.83
C VAL A 18 -0.64 2.12 -3.04
N ILE A 19 -1.09 1.03 -3.65
CA ILE A 19 -0.21 -0.04 -4.13
C ILE A 19 0.06 0.18 -5.61
N SER A 20 1.32 0.43 -5.97
CA SER A 20 1.74 0.62 -7.36
C SER A 20 3.19 0.19 -7.56
N GLY A 21 3.51 -0.39 -8.72
CA GLY A 21 4.90 -0.70 -9.09
C GLY A 21 5.65 -1.68 -8.18
N GLY A 22 4.96 -2.40 -7.28
CA GLY A 22 5.61 -3.21 -6.24
C GLY A 22 5.93 -2.47 -4.96
N TYR A 23 5.35 -1.30 -4.78
CA TYR A 23 5.46 -0.52 -3.56
C TYR A 23 4.07 -0.27 -2.99
N VAL A 24 4.01 -0.22 -1.66
CA VAL A 24 2.90 0.33 -0.88
C VAL A 24 3.32 1.74 -0.48
N MET A 25 2.64 2.74 -1.03
CA MET A 25 2.85 4.14 -0.72
C MET A 25 1.79 4.57 0.29
N ILE A 26 2.21 5.04 1.44
CA ILE A 26 1.31 5.47 2.52
C ILE A 26 1.63 6.92 2.83
N GLY A 27 0.62 7.75 3.06
CA GLY A 27 0.89 9.14 3.37
C GLY A 27 -0.33 9.97 3.68
N THR A 28 -0.06 11.27 3.82
CA THR A 28 -1.05 12.28 4.21
C THR A 28 -0.94 13.50 3.32
N ARG A 29 -2.08 14.09 2.96
CA ARG A 29 -2.18 15.37 2.23
C ARG A 29 -3.24 16.28 2.86
N PRO A 30 -3.19 17.60 2.65
CA PRO A 30 -4.12 18.53 3.32
C PRO A 30 -5.56 18.28 2.90
N GLN A 31 -5.80 18.01 1.62
CA GLN A 31 -7.13 17.72 1.08
C GLN A 31 -7.02 16.69 -0.03
N LYS A 32 -8.11 15.95 -0.29
CA LYS A 32 -8.12 14.91 -1.34
C LYS A 32 -7.72 15.44 -2.72
N THR A 33 -8.06 16.68 -3.03
CA THR A 33 -7.76 17.37 -4.30
C THR A 33 -6.39 18.04 -4.33
N SER A 34 -5.70 18.14 -3.20
CA SER A 34 -4.36 18.71 -3.16
C SER A 34 -3.35 17.73 -3.78
N TYR A 35 -2.42 18.28 -4.55
CA TYR A 35 -1.25 17.56 -5.04
C TYR A 35 -0.09 17.62 -4.04
N GLU A 36 -0.19 18.44 -3.00
CA GLU A 36 0.82 18.51 -1.95
C GLU A 36 0.74 17.28 -1.06
N VAL A 37 1.79 16.48 -1.08
CA VAL A 37 2.00 15.39 -0.13
C VAL A 37 2.76 15.97 1.05
N VAL A 38 2.17 15.89 2.24
CA VAL A 38 2.77 16.40 3.48
C VAL A 38 3.78 15.39 4.01
N GLU A 39 3.42 14.12 4.01
CA GLU A 39 4.28 13.01 4.43
C GLU A 39 3.93 11.79 3.59
N ASN A 40 4.95 11.07 3.11
CA ASN A 40 4.76 9.75 2.53
C ASN A 40 5.94 8.82 2.79
N GLU A 41 5.63 7.53 2.77
CA GLU A 41 6.58 6.43 2.81
C GLU A 41 6.30 5.48 1.67
N ASN A 42 7.36 4.99 1.02
CA ASN A 42 7.28 4.00 -0.05
C ASN A 42 7.90 2.69 0.45
N ILE A 43 7.09 1.65 0.62
CA ILE A 43 7.49 0.39 1.22
C ILE A 43 7.43 -0.70 0.14
N PRO A 44 8.52 -1.45 -0.13
CA PRO A 44 8.46 -2.61 -1.02
C PRO A 44 7.38 -3.60 -0.56
N VAL A 45 6.59 -4.16 -1.49
CA VAL A 45 5.53 -5.13 -1.16
C VAL A 45 6.06 -6.35 -0.40
N GLU A 46 7.33 -6.70 -0.60
CA GLU A 46 8.04 -7.78 0.08
C GLU A 46 8.33 -7.46 1.56
N SER A 47 8.50 -6.18 1.90
CA SER A 47 8.80 -5.71 3.27
C SER A 47 7.57 -5.18 4.01
N TYR A 48 6.45 -5.00 3.30
CA TYR A 48 5.24 -4.41 3.85
C TYR A 48 4.67 -5.19 5.05
N ALA A 49 4.70 -6.53 5.03
CA ALA A 49 4.14 -7.35 6.11
C ALA A 49 4.74 -7.05 7.49
N THR A 50 6.02 -6.65 7.53
CA THR A 50 6.78 -6.31 8.75
C THR A 50 6.91 -4.81 8.97
N SER A 51 6.34 -3.99 8.10
CA SER A 51 6.46 -2.53 8.19
C SER A 51 5.63 -1.99 9.38
N PRO A 52 6.18 -1.06 10.17
CA PRO A 52 5.43 -0.37 11.23
C PRO A 52 4.25 0.44 10.68
N SER A 53 4.26 0.79 9.40
CA SER A 53 3.28 1.62 8.71
C SER A 53 1.93 0.93 8.50
N ARG A 54 1.85 -0.39 8.75
CA ARG A 54 0.57 -1.11 8.91
C ARG A 54 -0.27 -0.53 10.06
N SER A 55 0.37 -0.06 11.13
CA SER A 55 -0.31 0.60 12.25
C SER A 55 -0.94 1.92 11.83
N PHE A 56 -0.29 2.68 10.94
CA PHE A 56 -0.86 3.91 10.36
C PHE A 56 -2.12 3.60 9.55
N ILE A 57 -2.09 2.57 8.69
CA ILE A 57 -3.26 2.15 7.92
C ILE A 57 -4.40 1.76 8.87
N LYS A 58 -4.10 0.95 9.89
CA LYS A 58 -5.11 0.56 10.88
C LYS A 58 -5.73 1.76 11.58
N GLN A 59 -4.90 2.69 12.05
CA GLN A 59 -5.33 3.86 12.81
C GLN A 59 -6.17 4.82 11.98
N HIS A 60 -5.79 5.07 10.73
CA HIS A 60 -6.43 6.10 9.91
C HIS A 60 -7.43 5.52 8.90
N LEU A 61 -7.12 4.43 8.23
CA LEU A 61 -7.97 3.82 7.19
C LEU A 61 -8.85 2.67 7.72
N GLY A 62 -8.57 2.17 8.93
CA GLY A 62 -9.36 1.15 9.62
C GLY A 62 -8.96 -0.30 9.31
N ASP A 63 -9.37 -1.22 10.18
CA ASP A 63 -9.02 -2.66 10.09
C ASP A 63 -9.49 -3.31 8.79
N LYS A 64 -10.66 -2.94 8.28
CA LYS A 64 -11.18 -3.49 7.01
C LYS A 64 -10.26 -3.15 5.84
N THR A 65 -9.81 -1.90 5.76
CA THR A 65 -8.91 -1.44 4.71
C THR A 65 -7.55 -2.11 4.83
N LEU A 66 -7.04 -2.28 6.06
CA LEU A 66 -5.80 -3.01 6.30
C LEU A 66 -5.88 -4.46 5.76
N ASP A 67 -6.96 -5.19 6.06
CA ASP A 67 -7.14 -6.56 5.59
C ASP A 67 -7.20 -6.65 4.05
N GLU A 68 -7.88 -5.70 3.40
CA GLU A 68 -7.90 -5.61 1.93
C GLU A 68 -6.51 -5.35 1.33
N ILE A 69 -5.73 -4.45 1.94
CA ILE A 69 -4.36 -4.13 1.52
C ILE A 69 -3.46 -5.36 1.72
N ASP A 70 -3.50 -6.00 2.89
CA ASP A 70 -2.71 -7.18 3.23
C ASP A 70 -2.97 -8.33 2.23
N LYS A 71 -4.24 -8.59 1.89
CA LYS A 71 -4.62 -9.58 0.88
C LYS A 71 -4.05 -9.25 -0.49
N LYS A 72 -4.12 -7.98 -0.91
CA LYS A 72 -3.66 -7.54 -2.22
C LYS A 72 -2.13 -7.58 -2.33
N VAL A 73 -1.43 -7.16 -1.29
CA VAL A 73 0.04 -7.25 -1.20
C VAL A 73 0.49 -8.71 -1.27
N ARG A 74 -0.13 -9.61 -0.49
CA ARG A 74 0.17 -11.05 -0.54
C ARG A 74 0.01 -11.62 -1.94
N HIS A 75 -1.10 -11.31 -2.60
CA HIS A 75 -1.36 -11.76 -3.97
C HIS A 75 -0.30 -11.26 -4.97
N ILE A 76 0.14 -10.01 -4.84
CA ILE A 76 1.20 -9.45 -5.69
C ILE A 76 2.53 -10.18 -5.48
N VAL A 77 2.91 -10.42 -4.21
CA VAL A 77 4.14 -11.15 -3.87
C VAL A 77 4.09 -12.59 -4.40
N GLU A 78 2.95 -13.28 -4.27
CA GLU A 78 2.76 -14.63 -4.82
C GLU A 78 2.91 -14.66 -6.35
N ILE A 79 2.31 -13.69 -7.06
CA ILE A 79 2.46 -13.58 -8.52
C ILE A 79 3.92 -13.34 -8.90
N ARG A 80 4.61 -12.43 -8.20
CA ARG A 80 6.04 -12.14 -8.45
C ARG A 80 6.89 -13.39 -8.26
N ASN A 81 6.72 -14.09 -7.14
CA ASN A 81 7.46 -15.31 -6.85
C ASN A 81 7.19 -16.42 -7.87
N LYS A 82 5.95 -16.56 -8.37
CA LYS A 82 5.63 -17.50 -9.45
C LYS A 82 6.28 -17.11 -10.78
N ALA A 83 6.35 -15.81 -11.09
CA ALA A 83 7.02 -15.33 -12.30
C ALA A 83 8.55 -15.52 -12.24
N THR A 84 9.18 -15.37 -11.07
CA THR A 84 10.61 -15.68 -10.88
C THR A 84 10.92 -17.17 -10.75
N SER A 85 9.91 -18.03 -10.52
CA SER A 85 10.06 -19.49 -10.46
C SER A 85 9.77 -20.19 -11.80
N GLY A 86 9.63 -19.45 -12.90
CA GLY A 86 9.51 -20.03 -14.24
C GLY A 86 10.74 -20.87 -14.60
N PRO A 87 10.60 -21.93 -15.43
CA PRO A 87 11.68 -22.89 -15.71
C PRO A 87 12.81 -22.22 -16.49
N GLY A 88 13.72 -21.59 -15.77
CA GLY A 88 15.01 -21.14 -16.24
C GLY A 88 16.08 -22.05 -15.68
N LYS A 89 16.17 -23.27 -16.24
CA LYS A 89 17.42 -24.02 -16.41
C LYS A 89 17.28 -24.90 -17.64
N GLU A 90 17.97 -24.45 -18.68
CA GLU A 90 18.50 -25.27 -19.77
C GLU A 90 19.26 -26.50 -19.25
#